data_AF-A0A363RED2-F1
#
_entry.id   AF-A0A363RED2-F1
#
_cell.length_a   1.000
_cell.length_b   1.000
_cell.length_c   1.000
_cell.angle_alpha   90.00
_cell.angle_beta   90.00
_cell.angle_gamma   90.00
#
_symmetry.space_group_name_H-M   'P 1'
#
loop_
_entity.id
_entity.type
_entity.pdbx_description
1 polymer ?
#
loop_
_entity_poly.entity_id
_entity_poly.type
_entity_poly.pdbx_seq_one_letter_code
_entity_poly.pdbx_strand_id
1 'polypeptide(L)'
;MNKLLRWKKWLAATAVVLCLLAVIGWHQSRSLQASQHYATISLLIPDGMPAHAPQVQIWSEAARERGLLLKPLAISEWMRGIHYGAPAAQQAVILPDTFHRNISDAAVQTLIDVVQAGGQAMVVQDGGMLDERGYYSKGTSRLSQMLGVRYGDYDTYKDQLSDYEEIRGAPTTMELLGIPPGRYLDAKAAAKLTAIDPEELAVDQPGFPSFIAGYTKDSQRFTVLKTDRPQGARILLQSSNGDVVASVNHWGKGQAMFINLPLTYLLQRTDGIFLHGFLAYFAQQLVQQPQLLASPDGIGALVLNWHNDDGRAIGFLHELQEAGIFDHGHQSLHFTAGPDVNQPGDGLGMDLDYNEDAQKMIQMLLSQGHSIGNHGGWIHNYFGNNASDDNADDFMPFLDLNNASVTKANHGLQPKEYSAPNGNTPLWTYDWMAEHGVQSFYTVANVGMPPTRLWLGTRQVQQSWAFPVLTYGQVASAEEASFQKIPVAEFGQWLQQVAGFIEHTRSIRLSYFHPIGAVEYLPAVKAYIDSVQACADRKQCQFISMGEAADFLSRRNQVQWSIAAEGDNDLLSASHPQSLAAMAWTVPKTKYAAVRVRAGQAQVQATDSAWLVRVQDGQELSLEMRRQK
;
A
#
# COMPACT_ATOMS: atom_id res chain seq x y z
N MET A 1 -55.78 -41.70 36.69
CA MET A 1 -54.77 -40.73 37.17
C MET A 1 -53.35 -40.88 36.59
N ASN A 2 -52.90 -42.05 36.11
CA ASN A 2 -51.49 -42.23 35.66
C ASN A 2 -51.11 -41.68 34.27
N LYS A 3 -52.05 -41.46 33.33
CA LYS A 3 -51.72 -40.94 31.98
C LYS A 3 -51.40 -39.44 31.95
N LEU A 4 -52.15 -38.62 32.70
CA LEU A 4 -51.92 -37.17 32.79
C LEU A 4 -50.57 -36.84 33.46
N LEU A 5 -50.17 -37.62 34.48
CA LEU A 5 -48.89 -37.42 35.15
C LEU A 5 -47.70 -37.79 34.26
N ARG A 6 -47.85 -38.85 33.44
CA ARG A 6 -46.85 -39.22 32.42
C ARG A 6 -46.73 -38.14 31.33
N TRP A 7 -47.86 -37.62 30.83
CA TRP A 7 -47.84 -36.59 29.78
C TRP A 7 -47.20 -35.28 30.25
N LYS A 8 -47.48 -34.85 31.49
CA LYS A 8 -46.79 -33.69 32.10
C LYS A 8 -45.28 -33.91 32.29
N LYS A 9 -44.85 -35.13 32.65
CA LYS A 9 -43.41 -35.47 32.75
C LYS A 9 -42.72 -35.47 31.39
N TRP A 10 -43.40 -35.94 30.34
CA TRP A 10 -42.88 -35.89 28.96
C TRP A 10 -42.75 -34.44 28.47
N LEU A 11 -43.78 -33.60 28.65
CA LEU A 11 -43.72 -32.18 28.30
C LEU A 11 -42.61 -31.44 29.04
N ALA A 12 -42.43 -31.70 30.35
CA ALA A 12 -41.33 -31.12 31.12
C ALA A 12 -39.95 -31.60 30.62
N ALA A 13 -39.80 -32.87 30.29
CA ALA A 13 -38.55 -33.40 29.74
C ALA A 13 -38.24 -32.81 28.36
N THR A 14 -39.23 -32.67 27.48
CA THR A 14 -39.06 -32.04 26.16
C THR A 14 -38.69 -30.56 26.29
N ALA A 15 -39.33 -29.83 27.22
CA ALA A 15 -38.98 -28.43 27.49
C ALA A 15 -37.53 -28.28 28.01
N VAL A 16 -37.08 -29.17 28.90
CA VAL A 16 -35.69 -29.17 29.38
C VAL A 16 -34.70 -29.47 28.26
N VAL A 17 -35.00 -30.43 27.38
CA VAL A 17 -34.15 -30.74 26.22
C VAL A 17 -34.10 -29.57 25.24
N LEU A 18 -35.24 -28.92 24.95
CA LEU A 18 -35.28 -27.73 24.09
C LEU A 18 -34.50 -26.56 24.69
N CYS A 19 -34.61 -26.32 26.00
CA CYS A 19 -33.80 -25.31 26.69
C CYS A 19 -32.31 -25.63 26.64
N LEU A 20 -31.92 -26.91 26.83
CA LEU A 20 -30.52 -27.34 26.71
C LEU A 20 -29.99 -27.18 25.29
N LEU A 21 -30.77 -27.55 24.26
CA LEU A 21 -30.41 -27.36 22.86
C LEU A 21 -30.32 -25.88 22.48
N ALA A 22 -31.20 -25.03 23.02
CA ALA A 22 -31.14 -23.58 22.83
C ALA A 22 -29.91 -22.98 23.51
N VAL A 23 -29.55 -23.43 24.71
CA VAL A 23 -28.33 -23.01 25.42
C VAL A 23 -27.08 -23.48 24.66
N ILE A 24 -27.04 -24.72 24.16
CA ILE A 24 -25.93 -25.26 23.36
C ILE A 24 -25.81 -24.49 22.04
N GLY A 25 -26.93 -24.25 21.33
CA GLY A 25 -26.94 -23.48 20.09
C GLY A 25 -26.53 -22.03 20.30
N TRP A 26 -26.96 -21.41 21.41
CA TRP A 26 -26.52 -20.07 21.79
C TRP A 26 -25.02 -20.04 22.11
N HIS A 27 -24.52 -21.01 22.86
CA HIS A 27 -23.09 -21.11 23.21
C HIS A 27 -22.21 -21.40 21.98
N GLN A 28 -22.68 -22.25 21.05
CA GLN A 28 -22.01 -22.52 19.78
C GLN A 28 -21.99 -21.27 18.88
N SER A 29 -23.12 -20.58 18.74
CA SER A 29 -23.19 -19.33 17.96
C SER A 29 -22.27 -18.25 18.54
N ARG A 30 -22.20 -18.14 19.86
CA ARG A 30 -21.27 -17.21 20.55
C ARG A 30 -19.81 -17.61 20.38
N SER A 31 -19.48 -18.91 20.45
CA SER A 31 -18.11 -19.36 20.16
C SER A 31 -17.70 -19.13 18.71
N LEU A 32 -18.64 -19.26 17.77
CA LEU A 32 -18.42 -18.97 16.34
C LEU A 32 -18.27 -17.47 16.08
N GLN A 33 -19.07 -16.62 16.73
CA GLN A 33 -18.91 -15.17 16.65
C GLN A 33 -17.61 -14.71 17.32
N ALA A 34 -17.27 -15.25 18.50
CA ALA A 34 -16.03 -14.94 19.20
C ALA A 34 -14.78 -15.37 18.40
N SER A 35 -14.85 -16.46 17.64
CA SER A 35 -13.76 -16.87 16.73
C SER A 35 -13.68 -16.02 15.45
N GLN A 36 -14.80 -15.47 14.96
CA GLN A 36 -14.83 -14.63 13.75
C GLN A 36 -14.18 -13.25 13.91
N HIS A 37 -14.00 -12.77 15.14
CA HIS A 37 -13.40 -11.46 15.45
C HIS A 37 -12.04 -11.56 16.16
N TYR A 38 -11.55 -12.78 16.44
CA TYR A 38 -10.26 -12.95 17.09
C TYR A 38 -9.12 -12.43 16.21
N ALA A 39 -8.16 -11.73 16.83
CA ALA A 39 -6.97 -11.19 16.18
C ALA A 39 -7.24 -10.40 14.87
N THR A 40 -8.43 -9.80 14.75
CA THR A 40 -8.85 -8.98 13.61
C THR A 40 -8.88 -7.50 14.04
N ILE A 41 -8.47 -6.60 13.15
CA ILE A 41 -8.58 -5.15 13.36
C ILE A 41 -9.99 -4.71 12.97
N SER A 42 -10.69 -4.01 13.86
CA SER A 42 -12.02 -3.46 13.58
C SER A 42 -11.90 -2.04 13.06
N LEU A 43 -12.31 -1.79 11.82
CA LEU A 43 -12.52 -0.44 11.31
C LEU A 43 -13.91 0.01 11.74
N LEU A 44 -13.99 0.97 12.65
CA LEU A 44 -15.27 1.46 13.13
C LEU A 44 -15.95 2.28 12.03
N ILE A 45 -17.23 1.98 11.78
CA ILE A 45 -18.08 2.71 10.83
C ILE A 45 -19.36 3.20 11.53
N PRO A 46 -19.97 4.31 11.09
CA PRO A 46 -21.27 4.74 11.60
C PRO A 46 -22.36 3.67 11.42
N ASP A 47 -23.35 3.60 12.33
CA ASP A 47 -24.38 2.55 12.35
C ASP A 47 -25.30 2.49 11.10
N GLY A 48 -25.29 3.52 10.26
CA GLY A 48 -26.02 3.56 8.98
C GLY A 48 -25.13 3.44 7.74
N MET A 49 -23.81 3.32 7.90
CA MET A 49 -22.89 3.28 6.77
C MET A 49 -22.76 1.86 6.23
N PRO A 50 -22.99 1.62 4.92
CA PRO A 50 -22.79 0.30 4.36
C PRO A 50 -21.30 -0.05 4.28
N ALA A 51 -20.97 -1.32 4.53
CA ALA A 51 -19.59 -1.81 4.41
C ALA A 51 -19.00 -1.67 2.99
N HIS A 52 -19.86 -1.56 1.97
CA HIS A 52 -19.48 -1.33 0.57
C HIS A 52 -19.39 0.15 0.19
N ALA A 53 -19.57 1.09 1.13
CA ALA A 53 -19.35 2.51 0.85
C ALA A 53 -17.91 2.74 0.36
N PRO A 54 -17.67 3.60 -0.65
CA PRO A 54 -16.33 3.79 -1.23
C PRO A 54 -15.24 4.10 -0.20
N GLN A 55 -15.55 4.93 0.80
CA GLN A 55 -14.60 5.26 1.86
C GLN A 55 -14.25 4.04 2.72
N VAL A 56 -15.20 3.14 2.99
CA VAL A 56 -14.93 1.91 3.74
C VAL A 56 -14.12 0.92 2.89
N GLN A 57 -14.39 0.87 1.58
CA GLN A 57 -13.65 0.05 0.63
C GLN A 57 -12.20 0.50 0.48
N ILE A 58 -11.92 1.81 0.50
CA ILE A 58 -10.56 2.37 0.53
C ILE A 58 -9.72 1.74 1.65
N TRP A 59 -10.23 1.73 2.88
CA TRP A 59 -9.54 1.15 4.03
C TRP A 59 -9.43 -0.37 3.93
N SER A 60 -10.49 -1.03 3.47
CA SER A 60 -10.56 -2.50 3.35
C SER A 60 -9.60 -3.04 2.29
N GLU A 61 -9.51 -2.38 1.13
CA GLU A 61 -8.58 -2.73 0.06
C GLU A 61 -7.14 -2.42 0.46
N ALA A 62 -6.87 -1.26 1.07
CA ALA A 62 -5.53 -0.94 1.60
C ALA A 62 -5.06 -2.00 2.63
N ALA A 63 -5.94 -2.45 3.52
CA ALA A 63 -5.63 -3.53 4.44
C ALA A 63 -5.37 -4.87 3.72
N ARG A 64 -6.14 -5.20 2.67
CA ARG A 64 -5.94 -6.41 1.87
C ARG A 64 -4.62 -6.39 1.10
N GLU A 65 -4.25 -5.25 0.51
CA GLU A 65 -2.97 -5.05 -0.16
C GLU A 65 -1.81 -5.22 0.83
N ARG A 66 -1.96 -4.70 2.06
CA ARG A 66 -0.99 -4.91 3.14
C ARG A 66 -1.11 -6.27 3.81
N GLY A 67 -2.09 -7.11 3.46
CA GLY A 67 -2.22 -8.48 3.96
C GLY A 67 -2.58 -8.56 5.44
N LEU A 68 -3.48 -7.68 5.86
CA LEU A 68 -3.95 -7.53 7.23
C LEU A 68 -5.38 -8.08 7.36
N LEU A 69 -5.70 -8.67 8.51
CA LEU A 69 -7.10 -8.99 8.85
C LEU A 69 -7.74 -7.73 9.41
N LEU A 70 -8.48 -7.00 8.56
CA LEU A 70 -9.29 -5.86 8.91
C LEU A 70 -10.75 -6.11 8.51
N LYS A 71 -11.69 -5.72 9.37
CA LYS A 71 -13.13 -5.81 9.09
C LYS A 71 -13.83 -4.49 9.46
N PRO A 72 -14.65 -3.92 8.56
CA PRO A 72 -15.58 -2.86 8.92
C PRO A 72 -16.60 -3.38 9.94
N LEU A 73 -16.87 -2.59 10.99
CA LEU A 73 -17.82 -2.94 12.04
C LEU A 73 -18.58 -1.71 12.50
N ALA A 74 -19.91 -1.79 12.51
CA ALA A 74 -20.75 -0.70 12.99
C ALA A 74 -20.44 -0.41 14.46
N ILE A 75 -20.30 0.86 14.82
CA ILE A 75 -19.84 1.24 16.16
C ILE A 75 -20.74 0.72 17.28
N SER A 76 -22.08 0.70 17.10
CA SER A 76 -22.97 0.13 18.13
C SER A 76 -22.85 -1.38 18.23
N GLU A 77 -22.53 -2.07 17.14
CA GLU A 77 -22.29 -3.52 17.14
C GLU A 77 -20.99 -3.83 17.87
N TRP A 78 -19.93 -3.09 17.57
CA TRP A 78 -18.66 -3.16 18.29
C TRP A 78 -18.86 -2.95 19.79
N MET A 79 -19.56 -1.87 20.19
CA MET A 79 -19.84 -1.58 21.60
C MET A 79 -20.59 -2.71 22.31
N ARG A 80 -21.62 -3.30 21.66
CA ARG A 80 -22.38 -4.43 22.22
C ARG A 80 -21.55 -5.71 22.34
N GLY A 81 -20.54 -5.87 21.48
CA GLY A 81 -19.64 -7.02 21.46
C GLY A 81 -18.53 -6.98 22.52
N ILE A 82 -18.33 -5.84 23.18
CA ILE A 82 -17.26 -5.70 24.18
C ILE A 82 -17.65 -6.40 25.48
N HIS A 83 -16.79 -7.34 25.88
CA HIS A 83 -16.81 -7.93 27.21
C HIS A 83 -15.58 -7.46 27.98
N TYR A 84 -15.79 -6.65 29.01
CA TYR A 84 -14.73 -6.13 29.87
C TYR A 84 -14.04 -7.30 30.60
N GLY A 85 -12.81 -7.62 30.18
CA GLY A 85 -12.03 -8.80 30.59
C GLY A 85 -10.85 -9.08 29.63
N ALA A 86 -10.30 -10.29 29.64
CA ALA A 86 -9.21 -10.70 28.72
C ALA A 86 -9.52 -10.50 27.21
N PRO A 87 -10.76 -10.62 26.72
CA PRO A 87 -11.09 -10.34 25.31
C PRO A 87 -11.00 -8.86 24.91
N ALA A 88 -11.23 -7.93 25.85
CA ALA A 88 -11.09 -6.49 25.57
C ALA A 88 -9.62 -6.10 25.35
N ALA A 89 -8.70 -6.75 26.07
CA ALA A 89 -7.25 -6.57 25.89
C ALA A 89 -6.72 -7.05 24.52
N GLN A 90 -7.54 -7.74 23.74
CA GLN A 90 -7.18 -8.26 22.41
C GLN A 90 -7.85 -7.49 21.27
N GLN A 91 -8.62 -6.43 21.59
CA GLN A 91 -9.26 -5.60 20.59
C GLN A 91 -8.24 -4.67 19.94
N ALA A 92 -8.30 -4.57 18.62
CA ALA A 92 -7.59 -3.57 17.84
C ALA A 92 -8.61 -2.80 17.01
N VAL A 93 -8.65 -1.48 17.16
CA VAL A 93 -9.68 -0.64 16.55
C VAL A 93 -9.09 0.54 15.80
N ILE A 94 -9.72 0.90 14.71
CA ILE A 94 -9.39 2.09 13.92
C ILE A 94 -10.63 2.98 13.89
N LEU A 95 -10.45 4.23 14.30
CA LEU A 95 -11.43 5.30 14.13
C LEU A 95 -10.96 6.19 12.96
N PRO A 96 -11.55 6.02 11.76
CA PRO A 96 -11.07 6.64 10.53
C PRO A 96 -11.50 8.11 10.42
N ASP A 97 -10.76 8.86 9.60
CA ASP A 97 -11.08 10.23 9.23
C ASP A 97 -12.23 10.28 8.20
N THR A 98 -12.71 11.49 7.90
CA THR A 98 -13.68 11.82 6.84
C THR A 98 -15.11 11.33 7.08
N PHE A 99 -15.32 10.04 7.37
CA PHE A 99 -16.66 9.43 7.44
C PHE A 99 -17.08 8.97 8.84
N HIS A 100 -16.19 9.07 9.85
CA HIS A 100 -16.55 8.81 11.25
C HIS A 100 -16.20 9.95 12.20
N ARG A 101 -16.49 11.19 11.78
CA ARG A 101 -16.27 12.41 12.56
C ARG A 101 -17.10 12.48 13.84
N ASN A 102 -18.34 12.02 13.77
CA ASN A 102 -19.30 12.08 14.87
C ASN A 102 -19.26 10.79 15.68
N ILE A 103 -19.18 10.93 17.01
CA ILE A 103 -19.21 9.81 17.94
C ILE A 103 -19.87 10.22 19.27
N SER A 104 -20.67 9.32 19.85
CA SER A 104 -21.33 9.53 21.14
C SER A 104 -20.35 9.47 22.31
N ASP A 105 -20.69 10.12 23.42
CA ASP A 105 -19.87 10.08 24.63
C ASP A 105 -19.70 8.65 25.16
N ALA A 106 -20.74 7.82 25.04
CA ALA A 106 -20.70 6.42 25.43
C ALA A 106 -19.68 5.62 24.60
N ALA A 107 -19.61 5.87 23.29
CA ALA A 107 -18.66 5.23 22.41
C ALA A 107 -17.22 5.70 22.66
N VAL A 108 -17.02 7.00 22.92
CA VAL A 108 -15.71 7.55 23.33
C VAL A 108 -15.25 6.89 24.63
N GLN A 109 -16.09 6.83 25.66
CA GLN A 109 -15.71 6.21 26.93
C GLN A 109 -15.39 4.73 26.76
N THR A 110 -16.17 4.03 25.93
CA THR A 110 -15.94 2.61 25.64
C THR A 110 -14.59 2.39 24.94
N LEU A 111 -14.21 3.26 24.00
CA LEU A 111 -12.89 3.23 23.37
C LEU A 111 -11.76 3.44 24.39
N ILE A 112 -11.90 4.42 25.27
CA ILE A 112 -10.94 4.70 26.34
C ILE A 112 -10.78 3.48 27.26
N ASP A 113 -11.89 2.87 27.68
CA ASP A 113 -11.89 1.70 28.57
C ASP A 113 -11.25 0.48 27.91
N VAL A 114 -11.50 0.25 26.61
CA VAL A 114 -10.90 -0.84 25.84
C VAL A 114 -9.38 -0.70 25.78
N VAL A 115 -8.87 0.49 25.45
CA VAL A 115 -7.42 0.73 25.41
C VAL A 115 -6.83 0.60 26.82
N GLN A 116 -7.48 1.16 27.83
CA GLN A 116 -7.03 1.05 29.22
C GLN A 116 -6.91 -0.42 29.67
N ALA A 117 -7.80 -1.29 29.20
CA ALA A 117 -7.80 -2.72 29.51
C ALA A 117 -6.72 -3.53 28.76
N GLY A 118 -6.06 -2.97 27.75
CA GLY A 118 -5.01 -3.64 26.96
C GLY A 118 -5.21 -3.58 25.45
N GLY A 119 -6.35 -3.09 24.98
CA GLY A 119 -6.64 -2.94 23.55
C GLY A 119 -5.76 -1.91 22.86
N GLN A 120 -5.81 -1.90 21.53
CA GLN A 120 -5.03 -1.01 20.68
C GLN A 120 -5.98 -0.13 19.87
N ALA A 121 -5.71 1.17 19.80
CA ALA A 121 -6.52 2.09 19.00
C ALA A 121 -5.65 2.91 18.03
N MET A 122 -6.13 3.12 16.81
CA MET A 122 -5.63 4.15 15.91
C MET A 122 -6.74 5.17 15.65
N VAL A 123 -6.49 6.43 15.96
CA VAL A 123 -7.41 7.55 15.71
C VAL A 123 -6.80 8.44 14.64
N VAL A 124 -7.56 8.67 13.57
CA VAL A 124 -7.08 9.36 12.38
C VAL A 124 -7.77 10.72 12.28
N GLN A 125 -6.98 11.76 12.43
CA GLN A 125 -7.28 13.16 12.18
C GLN A 125 -8.62 13.60 12.79
N ASP A 126 -9.65 13.80 11.98
CA ASP A 126 -10.98 14.25 12.42
C ASP A 126 -11.89 13.12 12.98
N GLY A 127 -11.40 11.88 13.05
CA GLY A 127 -12.11 10.73 13.60
C GLY A 127 -12.56 10.96 15.05
N GLY A 128 -13.88 10.93 15.27
CA GLY A 128 -14.50 11.18 16.57
C GLY A 128 -14.36 12.61 17.12
N MET A 129 -13.95 13.57 16.29
CA MET A 129 -13.74 14.96 16.70
C MET A 129 -15.03 15.67 17.11
N LEU A 130 -16.17 15.28 16.53
CA LEU A 130 -17.48 15.85 16.81
C LEU A 130 -18.31 14.94 17.74
N ASP A 131 -19.15 15.56 18.55
CA ASP A 131 -20.15 14.83 19.35
C ASP A 131 -21.27 14.24 18.47
N GLU A 132 -22.17 13.49 19.11
CA GLU A 132 -23.34 12.88 18.46
C GLU A 132 -24.29 13.88 17.81
N ARG A 133 -24.23 15.16 18.20
CA ARG A 133 -25.04 16.25 17.65
C ARG A 133 -24.30 17.04 16.56
N GLY A 134 -23.03 16.72 16.30
CA GLY A 134 -22.20 17.37 15.29
C GLY A 134 -21.49 18.63 15.76
N TYR A 135 -21.33 18.82 17.07
CA TYR A 135 -20.59 19.95 17.62
C TYR A 135 -19.21 19.53 18.12
N TYR A 136 -18.27 20.49 18.08
CA TYR A 136 -17.02 20.35 18.80
C TYR A 136 -17.28 20.35 20.31
N SER A 137 -16.62 19.45 21.02
CA SER A 137 -16.60 19.50 22.48
C SER A 137 -15.86 20.75 22.96
N LYS A 138 -16.21 21.24 24.15
CA LYS A 138 -15.56 22.42 24.74
C LYS A 138 -14.07 22.12 25.02
N GLY A 139 -13.17 22.97 24.52
CA GLY A 139 -11.72 22.76 24.60
C GLY A 139 -11.22 21.63 23.68
N THR A 140 -10.20 20.89 24.13
CA THR A 140 -9.57 19.81 23.34
C THR A 140 -10.50 18.60 23.14
N SER A 141 -10.24 17.81 22.11
CA SER A 141 -10.92 16.53 21.82
C SER A 141 -11.06 15.64 23.07
N ARG A 142 -12.20 14.96 23.17
CA ARG A 142 -12.50 13.98 24.24
C ARG A 142 -11.51 12.80 24.26
N LEU A 143 -10.79 12.56 23.15
CA LEU A 143 -9.78 11.49 23.02
C LEU A 143 -8.36 11.95 23.37
N SER A 144 -8.13 13.25 23.62
CA SER A 144 -6.78 13.82 23.78
C SER A 144 -5.96 13.19 24.91
N GLN A 145 -6.58 12.83 26.04
CA GLN A 145 -5.87 12.21 27.15
C GLN A 145 -5.35 10.81 26.80
N MET A 146 -6.21 9.97 26.19
CA MET A 146 -5.85 8.62 25.76
C MET A 146 -4.74 8.66 24.70
N LEU A 147 -4.83 9.60 23.75
CA LEU A 147 -3.86 9.75 22.66
C LEU A 147 -2.56 10.44 23.09
N GLY A 148 -2.51 11.05 24.28
CA GLY A 148 -1.34 11.81 24.71
C GLY A 148 -1.01 12.96 23.77
N VAL A 149 -2.04 13.58 23.15
CA VAL A 149 -1.92 14.75 22.27
C VAL A 149 -3.15 15.63 22.48
N ARG A 150 -2.92 16.93 22.71
CA ARG A 150 -4.01 17.92 22.74
C ARG A 150 -4.30 18.31 21.30
N TYR A 151 -5.51 18.09 20.80
CA TYR A 151 -5.91 18.42 19.44
C TYR A 151 -7.41 18.75 19.40
N GLY A 152 -7.89 19.30 18.29
CA GLY A 152 -9.33 19.56 18.10
C GLY A 152 -9.90 20.69 18.96
N ASP A 153 -9.06 21.60 19.50
CA ASP A 153 -9.50 22.73 20.33
C ASP A 153 -10.09 23.87 19.47
N TYR A 154 -11.30 23.64 18.97
CA TYR A 154 -12.02 24.61 18.14
C TYR A 154 -12.43 25.86 18.92
N ASP A 155 -12.51 25.80 20.26
CA ASP A 155 -12.78 26.98 21.07
C ASP A 155 -11.65 28.00 21.03
N THR A 156 -10.42 27.50 21.02
CA THR A 156 -9.21 28.32 20.94
C THR A 156 -8.90 28.73 19.49
N TYR A 157 -8.89 27.76 18.57
CA TYR A 157 -8.33 27.98 17.24
C TYR A 157 -9.35 28.36 16.16
N LYS A 158 -10.65 28.06 16.33
CA LYS A 158 -11.71 28.39 15.37
C LYS A 158 -11.33 27.99 13.94
N ASP A 159 -11.34 28.94 12.99
CA ASP A 159 -11.00 28.72 11.59
C ASP A 159 -9.52 28.40 11.35
N GLN A 160 -8.66 28.57 12.37
CA GLN A 160 -7.23 28.24 12.35
C GLN A 160 -6.95 26.87 13.01
N LEU A 161 -7.96 25.98 13.10
CA LEU A 161 -7.81 24.67 13.72
C LEU A 161 -6.80 23.76 12.98
N SER A 162 -6.47 24.09 11.73
CA SER A 162 -5.50 23.35 10.91
C SER A 162 -4.72 24.29 10.02
N ASP A 163 -3.49 23.89 9.69
CA ASP A 163 -2.65 24.53 8.70
C ASP A 163 -2.18 23.53 7.63
N TYR A 164 -1.57 24.04 6.56
CA TYR A 164 -0.86 23.23 5.57
C TYR A 164 0.62 23.25 5.89
N GLU A 165 1.21 22.09 6.15
CA GLU A 165 2.56 21.98 6.69
C GLU A 165 3.36 20.88 6.01
N GLU A 166 4.66 21.12 5.91
CA GLU A 166 5.70 20.17 5.58
C GLU A 166 5.83 19.12 6.69
N ILE A 167 6.01 17.86 6.30
CA ILE A 167 6.10 16.75 7.25
C ILE A 167 7.54 16.28 7.38
N ARG A 168 7.99 16.15 8.63
CA ARG A 168 9.33 15.73 9.02
C ARG A 168 9.32 14.41 9.78
N GLY A 169 10.39 13.65 9.63
CA GLY A 169 10.57 12.34 10.26
C GLY A 169 12.02 11.88 10.29
N ALA A 170 12.31 10.88 11.13
CA ALA A 170 13.58 10.15 11.06
C ALA A 170 13.56 9.15 9.89
N PRO A 171 14.67 8.95 9.16
CA PRO A 171 14.75 7.96 8.08
C PRO A 171 14.28 6.56 8.49
N THR A 172 14.64 6.12 9.70
CA THR A 172 14.19 4.83 10.25
C THR A 172 12.68 4.75 10.44
N THR A 173 12.03 5.87 10.79
CA THR A 173 10.56 5.93 10.87
C THR A 173 9.94 5.94 9.47
N MET A 174 10.52 6.67 8.51
CA MET A 174 10.06 6.65 7.12
C MET A 174 10.10 5.23 6.55
N GLU A 175 11.19 4.50 6.77
CA GLU A 175 11.33 3.11 6.35
C GLU A 175 10.33 2.17 7.03
N LEU A 176 10.09 2.33 8.34
CA LEU A 176 9.06 1.57 9.06
C LEU A 176 7.64 1.84 8.53
N LEU A 177 7.40 3.04 8.00
CA LEU A 177 6.16 3.40 7.30
C LEU A 177 6.15 2.93 5.84
N GLY A 178 7.23 2.32 5.35
CA GLY A 178 7.36 1.88 3.96
C GLY A 178 7.53 3.03 2.95
N ILE A 179 7.91 4.22 3.42
CA ILE A 179 8.24 5.38 2.59
C ILE A 179 9.68 5.20 2.08
N PRO A 180 9.90 5.10 0.76
CA PRO A 180 11.22 4.81 0.21
C PRO A 180 12.15 6.04 0.25
N PRO A 181 13.48 5.83 0.24
CA PRO A 181 14.45 6.90 0.01
C PRO A 181 14.12 7.73 -1.24
N GLY A 182 14.26 9.05 -1.14
CA GLY A 182 13.94 10.00 -2.20
C GLY A 182 12.49 10.55 -2.15
N ARG A 183 11.52 9.78 -1.61
CA ARG A 183 10.23 10.31 -1.13
C ARG A 183 10.39 11.07 0.19
N TYR A 184 11.52 10.89 0.86
CA TYR A 184 12.01 11.76 1.92
C TYR A 184 13.44 12.22 1.61
N LEU A 185 13.77 13.46 1.97
CA LEU A 185 15.04 14.13 1.71
C LEU A 185 15.61 14.72 3.00
N ASP A 186 16.93 14.65 3.18
CA ASP A 186 17.58 15.47 4.21
C ASP A 186 17.54 16.96 3.84
N ALA A 187 17.88 17.85 4.77
CA ALA A 187 17.82 19.29 4.54
C ALA A 187 18.67 19.76 3.32
N LYS A 188 19.81 19.10 3.05
CA LYS A 188 20.69 19.46 1.94
C LYS A 188 20.08 19.08 0.60
N ALA A 189 19.55 17.86 0.49
CA ALA A 189 18.86 17.39 -0.71
C ALA A 189 17.56 18.17 -0.93
N ALA A 190 16.80 18.44 0.14
CA ALA A 190 15.58 19.24 0.09
C ALA A 190 15.86 20.65 -0.45
N ALA A 191 16.91 21.33 0.03
CA ALA A 191 17.30 22.65 -0.48
C ALA A 191 17.60 22.68 -1.98
N LYS A 192 18.08 21.56 -2.54
CA LYS A 192 18.45 21.43 -3.95
C LYS A 192 17.25 21.06 -4.82
N LEU A 193 16.39 20.17 -4.34
CA LEU A 193 15.40 19.46 -5.15
C LEU A 193 13.97 19.95 -4.93
N THR A 194 13.75 20.80 -3.93
CA THR A 194 12.43 21.32 -3.58
C THR A 194 12.46 22.83 -3.35
N ALA A 195 11.28 23.44 -3.23
CA ALA A 195 11.05 24.85 -2.93
C ALA A 195 10.66 25.07 -1.45
N ILE A 196 11.10 24.19 -0.53
CA ILE A 196 10.94 24.41 0.92
C ILE A 196 11.70 25.68 1.33
N ASP A 197 11.12 26.47 2.23
CA ASP A 197 11.72 27.70 2.74
C ASP A 197 13.09 27.41 3.40
N PRO A 198 14.17 28.12 3.01
CA PRO A 198 15.47 28.01 3.67
C PRO A 198 15.43 28.21 5.20
N GLU A 199 14.52 29.04 5.71
CA GLU A 199 14.34 29.23 7.16
C GLU A 199 13.85 27.95 7.83
N GLU A 200 12.92 27.21 7.20
CA GLU A 200 12.45 25.92 7.70
C GLU A 200 13.55 24.84 7.66
N LEU A 201 14.32 24.82 6.57
CA LEU A 201 15.45 23.89 6.42
C LEU A 201 16.56 24.14 7.44
N ALA A 202 16.71 25.38 7.91
CA ALA A 202 17.69 25.77 8.93
C ALA A 202 17.27 25.38 10.35
N VAL A 203 15.99 25.02 10.58
CA VAL A 203 15.51 24.60 11.92
C VAL A 203 16.08 23.22 12.26
N ASP A 204 17.03 23.21 13.20
CA ASP A 204 17.63 21.98 13.73
C ASP A 204 16.60 21.19 14.55
N GLN A 205 16.20 20.04 14.00
CA GLN A 205 15.32 19.06 14.63
C GLN A 205 16.00 17.69 14.49
N PRO A 206 16.99 17.37 15.34
CA PRO A 206 17.82 16.17 15.15
C PRO A 206 17.00 14.86 15.23
N GLY A 207 15.84 14.88 15.88
CA GLY A 207 14.89 13.75 15.89
C GLY A 207 14.08 13.58 14.60
N PHE A 208 13.98 14.63 13.76
CA PHE A 208 13.17 14.66 12.54
C PHE A 208 13.93 15.36 11.39
N PRO A 209 15.11 14.82 10.99
CA PRO A 209 16.01 15.50 10.07
C PRO A 209 15.55 15.52 8.61
N SER A 210 14.59 14.67 8.24
CA SER A 210 14.16 14.49 6.85
C SER A 210 12.77 15.03 6.59
N PHE A 211 12.54 15.56 5.38
CA PHE A 211 11.29 16.12 4.88
C PHE A 211 10.66 15.19 3.85
N ILE A 212 9.34 15.07 3.86
CA ILE A 212 8.59 14.40 2.78
C ILE A 212 8.66 15.26 1.51
N ALA A 213 8.98 14.65 0.36
CA ALA A 213 9.12 15.32 -0.93
C ALA A 213 8.25 14.65 -2.00
N GLY A 214 7.48 15.43 -2.77
CA GLY A 214 6.63 14.93 -3.86
C GLY A 214 7.39 14.78 -5.19
N TYR A 215 6.66 14.42 -6.25
CA TYR A 215 7.21 14.39 -7.63
C TYR A 215 7.08 15.75 -8.31
N THR A 216 7.47 16.82 -7.62
CA THR A 216 7.52 18.19 -8.14
C THR A 216 8.63 18.95 -7.43
N LYS A 217 8.98 20.12 -7.96
CA LYS A 217 9.86 21.06 -7.24
C LYS A 217 9.15 21.73 -6.07
N ASP A 218 7.83 21.76 -6.05
CA ASP A 218 7.09 22.44 -4.99
C ASP A 218 7.24 21.71 -3.66
N SER A 219 7.19 22.47 -2.56
CA SER A 219 7.13 21.88 -1.24
C SER A 219 5.86 21.04 -1.09
N GLN A 220 6.01 19.82 -0.57
CA GLN A 220 4.86 18.95 -0.32
C GLN A 220 4.27 19.24 1.07
N ARG A 221 3.08 19.86 1.07
CA ARG A 221 2.40 20.31 2.30
C ARG A 221 1.08 19.57 2.50
N PHE A 222 0.74 19.31 3.76
CA PHE A 222 -0.42 18.52 4.15
C PHE A 222 -1.25 19.24 5.20
N THR A 223 -2.57 19.03 5.19
CA THR A 223 -3.43 19.55 6.25
C THR A 223 -3.14 18.82 7.56
N VAL A 224 -2.72 19.59 8.58
CA VAL A 224 -2.39 19.11 9.92
C VAL A 224 -3.20 19.93 10.93
N LEU A 225 -3.92 19.27 11.84
CA LEU A 225 -4.61 19.96 12.94
C LEU A 225 -3.59 20.59 13.89
N LYS A 226 -3.91 21.73 14.49
CA LYS A 226 -3.14 22.29 15.60
C LYS A 226 -3.11 21.33 16.77
N THR A 227 -1.92 21.12 17.30
CA THR A 227 -1.67 20.22 18.42
C THR A 227 -0.71 20.83 19.43
N ASP A 228 -0.95 20.53 20.71
CA ASP A 228 0.07 20.72 21.72
C ASP A 228 0.68 19.37 22.10
N ARG A 229 1.94 19.40 22.54
CA ARG A 229 2.70 18.22 22.97
C ARG A 229 2.59 18.01 24.48
N PRO A 230 1.63 17.24 25.01
CA PRO A 230 1.72 16.81 26.39
C PRO A 230 2.84 15.76 26.53
N GLN A 231 3.42 15.69 27.73
CA GLN A 231 4.50 14.75 28.02
C GLN A 231 4.01 13.30 27.92
N GLY A 232 4.85 12.39 27.39
CA GLY A 232 4.66 10.94 27.49
C GLY A 232 4.42 10.19 26.18
N ALA A 233 3.94 10.86 25.12
CA ALA A 233 3.75 10.21 23.81
C ALA A 233 5.08 10.10 23.04
N ARG A 234 5.31 8.96 22.39
CA ARG A 234 6.40 8.78 21.43
C ARG A 234 5.98 9.36 20.09
N ILE A 235 6.62 10.45 19.68
CA ILE A 235 6.39 11.09 18.38
C ILE A 235 7.10 10.31 17.28
N LEU A 236 6.40 10.08 16.18
CA LEU A 236 6.90 9.40 14.99
C LEU A 236 7.18 10.41 13.87
N LEU A 237 6.21 11.28 13.60
CA LEU A 237 6.30 12.36 12.61
C LEU A 237 5.86 13.67 13.23
N GLN A 238 6.39 14.76 12.71
CA GLN A 238 6.11 16.12 13.16
C GLN A 238 6.02 17.06 11.94
N SER A 239 5.26 18.13 12.00
CA SER A 239 5.31 19.20 11.01
C SER A 239 6.51 20.14 11.23
N SER A 240 6.83 20.94 10.21
CA SER A 240 7.80 22.03 10.29
C SER A 240 7.51 23.00 11.46
N ASN A 241 6.25 23.38 11.66
CA ASN A 241 5.85 24.31 12.73
C ASN A 241 5.84 23.72 14.16
N GLY A 242 6.03 22.41 14.34
CA GLY A 242 6.05 21.79 15.66
C GLY A 242 4.87 20.90 16.02
N ASP A 243 3.80 20.89 15.22
CA ASP A 243 2.62 20.05 15.45
C ASP A 243 2.95 18.54 15.34
N VAL A 244 2.30 17.74 16.18
CA VAL A 244 2.38 16.28 16.16
C VAL A 244 1.60 15.77 14.96
N VAL A 245 2.31 15.10 14.05
CA VAL A 245 1.72 14.48 12.85
C VAL A 245 1.40 13.02 13.10
N ALA A 246 2.26 12.29 13.80
CA ALA A 246 1.97 10.93 14.21
C ALA A 246 2.63 10.62 15.56
N SER A 247 1.90 9.94 16.45
CA SER A 247 2.42 9.54 17.75
C SER A 247 1.80 8.25 18.27
N VAL A 248 2.47 7.64 19.25
CA VAL A 248 1.97 6.50 20.02
C VAL A 248 2.05 6.82 21.50
N ASN A 249 0.96 6.63 22.22
CA ASN A 249 0.86 6.83 23.65
C ASN A 249 0.45 5.55 24.37
N HIS A 250 0.99 5.32 25.57
CA HIS A 250 0.50 4.26 26.44
C HIS A 250 -0.69 4.77 27.26
N TRP A 251 -1.75 3.97 27.32
CA TRP A 251 -2.92 4.28 28.14
C TRP A 251 -3.40 3.02 28.87
N GLY A 252 -3.22 3.00 30.19
CA GLY A 252 -3.42 1.78 30.98
C GLY A 252 -2.49 0.66 30.52
N LYS A 253 -3.08 -0.48 30.14
CA LYS A 253 -2.34 -1.66 29.62
C LYS A 253 -2.18 -1.66 28.11
N GLY A 254 -2.88 -0.79 27.39
CA GLY A 254 -2.89 -0.73 25.93
C GLY A 254 -2.11 0.47 25.38
N GLN A 255 -2.25 0.69 24.07
CA GLN A 255 -1.64 1.82 23.38
C GLN A 255 -2.64 2.46 22.42
N ALA A 256 -2.51 3.77 22.25
CA ALA A 256 -3.29 4.56 21.31
C ALA A 256 -2.34 5.29 20.36
N MET A 257 -2.64 5.23 19.07
CA MET A 257 -1.91 5.87 18.00
C MET A 257 -2.74 7.01 17.43
N PHE A 258 -2.13 8.18 17.29
CA PHE A 258 -2.76 9.35 16.66
C PHE A 258 -2.08 9.63 15.33
N ILE A 259 -2.88 9.83 14.28
CA ILE A 259 -2.43 10.21 12.94
C ILE A 259 -3.12 11.50 12.53
N ASN A 260 -2.39 12.61 12.47
CA ASN A 260 -2.90 13.93 12.13
C ASN A 260 -2.74 14.23 10.63
N LEU A 261 -3.13 13.28 9.78
CA LEU A 261 -3.17 13.42 8.33
C LEU A 261 -4.52 12.88 7.84
N PRO A 262 -5.15 13.52 6.85
CA PRO A 262 -6.45 13.09 6.33
C PRO A 262 -6.27 11.88 5.38
N LEU A 263 -5.99 10.71 5.95
CA LEU A 263 -5.56 9.52 5.19
C LEU A 263 -6.56 9.08 4.11
N THR A 264 -7.86 9.16 4.41
CA THR A 264 -8.90 8.82 3.43
C THR A 264 -8.86 9.80 2.25
N TYR A 265 -8.79 11.10 2.53
CA TYR A 265 -8.70 12.14 1.50
C TYR A 265 -7.44 12.00 0.64
N LEU A 266 -6.29 11.71 1.26
CA LEU A 266 -5.04 11.57 0.53
C LEU A 266 -5.08 10.41 -0.47
N LEU A 267 -5.60 9.24 -0.09
CA LEU A 267 -5.76 8.14 -1.07
C LEU A 267 -6.73 8.51 -2.21
N GLN A 268 -7.85 9.18 -1.90
CA GLN A 268 -8.79 9.67 -2.92
C GLN A 268 -8.14 10.65 -3.91
N ARG A 269 -7.09 11.34 -3.48
CA ARG A 269 -6.28 12.27 -4.27
C ARG A 269 -4.94 11.66 -4.70
N THR A 270 -4.87 10.33 -4.80
CA THR A 270 -3.71 9.61 -5.32
C THR A 270 -2.41 9.76 -4.51
N ASP A 271 -2.50 9.95 -3.19
CA ASP A 271 -1.35 9.86 -2.27
C ASP A 271 -1.64 8.85 -1.14
N GLY A 272 -1.65 7.57 -1.48
CA GLY A 272 -2.00 6.47 -0.58
C GLY A 272 -0.90 6.03 0.40
N ILE A 273 0.30 6.60 0.31
CA ILE A 273 1.49 6.05 0.98
C ILE A 273 1.34 6.07 2.50
N PHE A 274 0.74 7.14 3.04
CA PHE A 274 0.52 7.29 4.47
C PHE A 274 -0.53 6.32 5.00
N LEU A 275 -1.65 6.13 4.29
CA LEU A 275 -2.67 5.17 4.71
C LEU A 275 -2.08 3.75 4.82
N HIS A 276 -1.37 3.31 3.78
CA HIS A 276 -0.77 1.98 3.73
C HIS A 276 0.37 1.81 4.75
N GLY A 277 1.16 2.87 4.95
CA GLY A 277 2.25 2.90 5.91
C GLY A 277 1.76 2.80 7.34
N PHE A 278 0.79 3.64 7.72
CA PHE A 278 0.25 3.63 9.08
C PHE A 278 -0.60 2.39 9.37
N LEU A 279 -1.34 1.84 8.40
CA LEU A 279 -2.01 0.56 8.56
C LEU A 279 -1.01 -0.56 8.88
N ALA A 280 0.09 -0.66 8.11
CA ALA A 280 1.13 -1.65 8.37
C ALA A 280 1.82 -1.43 9.72
N TYR A 281 2.15 -0.18 10.04
CA TYR A 281 2.77 0.17 11.31
C TYR A 281 1.87 -0.21 12.49
N PHE A 282 0.59 0.17 12.47
CA PHE A 282 -0.37 -0.16 13.51
C PHE A 282 -0.49 -1.68 13.69
N ALA A 283 -0.67 -2.42 12.59
CA ALA A 283 -0.84 -3.86 12.62
C ALA A 283 0.41 -4.61 13.11
N GLN A 284 1.61 -4.18 12.72
CA GLN A 284 2.86 -4.87 13.05
C GLN A 284 3.42 -4.45 14.41
N GLN A 285 3.44 -3.14 14.70
CA GLN A 285 4.14 -2.58 15.87
C GLN A 285 3.28 -2.56 17.12
N LEU A 286 1.96 -2.33 16.98
CA LEU A 286 1.04 -2.24 18.12
C LEU A 286 0.21 -3.52 18.26
N VAL A 287 -0.48 -3.94 17.20
CA VAL A 287 -1.38 -5.12 17.25
C VAL A 287 -0.59 -6.43 17.21
N GLN A 288 0.59 -6.44 16.60
CA GLN A 288 1.44 -7.61 16.39
C GLN A 288 0.66 -8.74 15.68
N GLN A 289 -0.07 -8.37 14.63
CA GLN A 289 -0.79 -9.32 13.78
C GLN A 289 0.17 -9.98 12.79
N PRO A 290 0.07 -11.30 12.52
CA PRO A 290 0.67 -11.91 11.34
C PRO A 290 0.26 -11.19 10.06
N GLN A 291 1.14 -11.17 9.05
CA GLN A 291 0.89 -10.46 7.79
C GLN A 291 1.15 -11.36 6.59
N LEU A 292 0.21 -11.42 5.65
CA LEU A 292 0.42 -12.01 4.32
C LEU A 292 1.22 -11.03 3.45
N LEU A 293 2.47 -11.34 3.11
CA LEU A 293 3.34 -10.45 2.36
C LEU A 293 2.85 -10.24 0.93
N ALA A 294 3.08 -9.03 0.40
CA ALA A 294 2.69 -8.63 -0.95
C ALA A 294 3.78 -8.88 -2.01
N SER A 295 4.79 -9.68 -1.67
CA SER A 295 5.84 -10.11 -2.58
C SER A 295 5.93 -11.63 -2.67
N PRO A 296 6.20 -12.19 -3.86
CA PRO A 296 6.41 -13.62 -4.02
C PRO A 296 7.54 -14.09 -3.11
N ASP A 297 7.35 -15.22 -2.45
CA ASP A 297 8.28 -15.84 -1.49
C ASP A 297 8.69 -14.93 -0.33
N GLY A 298 8.02 -13.78 -0.13
CA GLY A 298 8.38 -12.82 0.90
C GLY A 298 9.79 -12.24 0.72
N ILE A 299 10.25 -12.05 -0.52
CA ILE A 299 11.52 -11.39 -0.85
C ILE A 299 11.28 -10.05 -1.55
N GLY A 300 12.27 -9.15 -1.57
CA GLY A 300 12.14 -7.88 -2.29
C GLY A 300 12.07 -8.11 -3.79
N ALA A 301 11.39 -7.23 -4.53
CA ALA A 301 11.40 -7.32 -6.00
C ALA A 301 11.55 -5.95 -6.67
N LEU A 302 12.42 -5.91 -7.68
CA LEU A 302 12.54 -4.77 -8.56
C LEU A 302 11.75 -5.05 -9.84
N VAL A 303 10.90 -4.09 -10.20
CA VAL A 303 10.30 -3.97 -11.52
C VAL A 303 11.06 -2.88 -12.27
N LEU A 304 11.74 -3.26 -13.34
CA LEU A 304 12.36 -2.31 -14.28
C LEU A 304 11.41 -2.09 -15.44
N ASN A 305 10.96 -0.84 -15.62
CA ASN A 305 10.09 -0.47 -16.72
C ASN A 305 10.81 0.48 -17.71
N TRP A 306 10.90 0.07 -18.97
CA TRP A 306 11.52 0.83 -20.05
C TRP A 306 10.45 1.50 -20.91
N HIS A 307 10.53 2.81 -21.03
CA HIS A 307 9.64 3.62 -21.86
C HIS A 307 10.34 3.91 -23.18
N ASN A 308 9.81 3.35 -24.27
CA ASN A 308 10.41 3.42 -25.61
C ASN A 308 9.53 4.30 -26.50
N ASP A 309 9.83 5.60 -26.44
CA ASP A 309 8.97 6.68 -26.92
C ASP A 309 8.98 6.82 -28.44
N ASP A 310 10.15 6.64 -29.06
CA ASP A 310 10.38 6.98 -30.46
C ASP A 310 11.44 6.10 -31.15
N GLY A 311 11.71 6.36 -32.43
CA GLY A 311 12.65 5.57 -33.23
C GLY A 311 14.10 5.64 -32.76
N ARG A 312 14.50 6.69 -32.03
CA ARG A 312 15.87 6.80 -31.49
C ARG A 312 16.10 5.82 -30.36
N ALA A 313 15.04 5.40 -29.65
CA ALA A 313 15.14 4.45 -28.55
C ALA A 313 15.83 3.14 -28.97
N ILE A 314 15.65 2.67 -30.21
CA ILE A 314 16.22 1.40 -30.70
C ILE A 314 17.74 1.39 -30.64
N GLY A 315 18.41 2.48 -31.04
CA GLY A 315 19.87 2.56 -30.97
C GLY A 315 20.38 2.43 -29.53
N PHE A 316 19.72 3.12 -28.59
CA PHE A 316 20.08 3.04 -27.17
C PHE A 316 19.72 1.68 -26.56
N LEU A 317 18.67 1.00 -27.02
CA LEU A 317 18.39 -0.38 -26.60
C LEU A 317 19.53 -1.33 -26.99
N HIS A 318 20.15 -1.17 -28.16
CA HIS A 318 21.34 -1.94 -28.52
C HIS A 318 22.51 -1.64 -27.60
N GLU A 319 22.76 -0.37 -27.25
CA GLU A 319 23.81 -0.01 -26.29
C GLU A 319 23.56 -0.61 -24.89
N LEU A 320 22.31 -0.63 -24.42
CA LEU A 320 21.92 -1.26 -23.16
C LEU A 320 22.09 -2.79 -23.22
N GLN A 321 21.75 -3.42 -24.35
CA GLN A 321 21.99 -4.85 -24.59
C GLN A 321 23.49 -5.17 -24.58
N GLU A 322 24.33 -4.38 -25.23
CA GLU A 322 25.79 -4.54 -25.21
C GLU A 322 26.38 -4.36 -23.81
N ALA A 323 25.77 -3.49 -22.99
CA ALA A 323 26.13 -3.30 -21.59
C ALA A 323 25.61 -4.42 -20.66
N GLY A 324 24.87 -5.41 -21.18
CA GLY A 324 24.33 -6.54 -20.45
C GLY A 324 23.11 -6.21 -19.58
N ILE A 325 22.44 -5.08 -19.81
CA ILE A 325 21.31 -4.62 -18.99
C ILE A 325 20.14 -5.60 -19.03
N PHE A 326 19.90 -6.23 -20.18
CA PHE A 326 18.82 -7.18 -20.41
C PHE A 326 19.16 -8.62 -20.01
N ASP A 327 20.41 -8.89 -19.60
CA ASP A 327 20.81 -10.22 -19.13
C ASP A 327 20.28 -10.51 -17.70
N HIS A 328 19.63 -9.52 -17.08
CA HIS A 328 19.14 -9.56 -15.70
C HIS A 328 17.62 -9.72 -15.63
N GLY A 329 17.16 -10.94 -15.31
CA GLY A 329 15.77 -11.25 -14.97
C GLY A 329 14.72 -10.74 -15.97
N HIS A 330 13.45 -10.81 -15.60
CA HIS A 330 12.37 -10.32 -16.46
C HIS A 330 12.14 -8.82 -16.23
N GLN A 331 11.93 -8.08 -17.31
CA GLN A 331 11.80 -6.63 -17.33
C GLN A 331 10.57 -6.24 -18.18
N SER A 332 10.03 -5.05 -17.96
CA SER A 332 8.81 -4.54 -18.64
C SER A 332 9.18 -3.49 -19.68
N LEU A 333 8.98 -3.75 -20.96
CA LEU A 333 9.39 -2.88 -22.06
C LEU A 333 8.16 -2.39 -22.82
N HIS A 334 7.90 -1.09 -22.74
CA HIS A 334 6.69 -0.49 -23.30
C HIS A 334 7.03 0.34 -24.53
N PHE A 335 6.27 0.19 -25.61
CA PHE A 335 6.58 0.78 -26.91
C PHE A 335 5.47 1.69 -27.44
N THR A 336 5.87 2.83 -28.00
CA THR A 336 5.07 3.56 -28.98
C THR A 336 5.47 3.13 -30.39
N ALA A 337 4.51 2.65 -31.16
CA ALA A 337 4.76 1.93 -32.41
C ALA A 337 4.72 2.82 -33.67
N GLY A 338 4.05 3.97 -33.63
CA GLY A 338 3.78 4.72 -34.85
C GLY A 338 5.00 5.44 -35.44
N PRO A 339 4.85 5.98 -36.67
CA PRO A 339 5.92 6.61 -37.42
C PRO A 339 6.22 8.05 -37.00
N ASP A 340 5.41 8.64 -36.11
CA ASP A 340 5.50 10.04 -35.72
C ASP A 340 5.64 10.19 -34.20
N VAL A 341 6.12 11.34 -33.73
CA VAL A 341 6.30 11.62 -32.28
C VAL A 341 5.52 12.84 -31.81
N ASN A 342 5.73 14.00 -32.44
CA ASN A 342 5.21 15.28 -31.95
C ASN A 342 3.92 15.69 -32.63
N GLN A 343 3.81 15.38 -33.92
CA GLN A 343 2.66 15.71 -34.75
C GLN A 343 2.58 14.72 -35.92
N PRO A 344 1.38 14.50 -36.49
CA PRO A 344 1.24 13.66 -37.67
C PRO A 344 2.15 14.08 -38.83
N GLY A 345 2.89 13.12 -39.38
CA GLY A 345 3.79 13.28 -40.53
C GLY A 345 5.19 13.81 -40.22
N ASP A 346 5.63 13.84 -38.95
CA ASP A 346 7.01 14.24 -38.61
C ASP A 346 8.06 13.15 -38.85
N GLY A 347 7.66 11.89 -38.97
CA GLY A 347 8.55 10.77 -39.33
C GLY A 347 9.61 10.43 -38.27
N LEU A 348 9.45 10.91 -37.03
CA LEU A 348 10.43 10.73 -35.95
C LEU A 348 10.17 9.47 -35.10
N GLY A 349 9.04 8.80 -35.33
CA GLY A 349 8.57 7.68 -34.52
C GLY A 349 9.32 6.38 -34.80
N MET A 350 8.88 5.33 -34.11
CA MET A 350 9.49 4.01 -34.23
C MET A 350 9.20 3.33 -35.56
N ASP A 351 8.03 3.62 -36.12
CA ASP A 351 7.49 2.98 -37.32
C ASP A 351 7.59 1.45 -37.25
N LEU A 352 7.16 0.89 -36.11
CA LEU A 352 7.43 -0.50 -35.71
C LEU A 352 7.02 -1.53 -36.76
N ASP A 353 5.94 -1.27 -37.50
CA ASP A 353 5.46 -2.18 -38.55
C ASP A 353 6.41 -2.32 -39.74
N TYR A 354 7.26 -1.32 -40.00
CA TYR A 354 8.20 -1.29 -41.13
C TYR A 354 9.67 -1.18 -40.69
N ASN A 355 9.92 -1.03 -39.40
CA ASN A 355 11.27 -0.98 -38.83
C ASN A 355 11.76 -2.39 -38.45
N GLU A 356 12.51 -3.03 -39.36
CA GLU A 356 13.04 -4.37 -39.14
C GLU A 356 13.97 -4.48 -37.92
N ASP A 357 14.71 -3.42 -37.58
CA ASP A 357 15.64 -3.44 -36.45
C ASP A 357 14.87 -3.40 -35.12
N ALA A 358 13.86 -2.54 -35.02
CA ALA A 358 12.94 -2.52 -33.88
C ALA A 358 12.25 -3.88 -33.68
N GLN A 359 11.79 -4.50 -34.77
CA GLN A 359 11.18 -5.82 -34.71
C GLN A 359 12.16 -6.87 -34.18
N LYS A 360 13.40 -6.91 -34.71
CA LYS A 360 14.45 -7.85 -34.25
C LYS A 360 14.81 -7.63 -32.78
N MET A 361 14.90 -6.39 -32.34
CA MET A 361 15.11 -6.03 -30.93
C MET A 361 13.99 -6.60 -30.06
N ILE A 362 12.71 -6.38 -30.40
CA ILE A 362 11.57 -6.95 -29.66
C ILE A 362 11.61 -8.49 -29.66
N GLN A 363 11.95 -9.13 -30.77
CA GLN A 363 12.08 -10.60 -30.84
C GLN A 363 13.15 -11.13 -29.88
N MET A 364 14.30 -10.45 -29.81
CA MET A 364 15.37 -10.79 -28.87
C MET A 364 14.89 -10.66 -27.43
N LEU A 365 14.25 -9.54 -27.08
CA LEU A 365 13.74 -9.27 -25.72
C LEU A 365 12.70 -10.31 -25.30
N LEU A 366 11.80 -10.70 -26.21
CA LEU A 366 10.84 -11.79 -25.97
C LEU A 366 11.54 -13.13 -25.75
N SER A 367 12.59 -13.43 -26.51
CA SER A 367 13.35 -14.68 -26.34
C SER A 367 14.10 -14.76 -25.01
N GLN A 368 14.38 -13.62 -24.38
CA GLN A 368 14.96 -13.50 -23.04
C GLN A 368 13.89 -13.53 -21.92
N GLY A 369 12.60 -13.57 -22.26
CA GLY A 369 11.50 -13.64 -21.29
C GLY A 369 11.01 -12.28 -20.78
N HIS A 370 11.42 -11.18 -21.40
CA HIS A 370 10.91 -9.85 -21.03
C HIS A 370 9.45 -9.65 -21.48
N SER A 371 8.74 -8.76 -20.79
CA SER A 371 7.37 -8.40 -21.10
C SER A 371 7.31 -7.22 -22.07
N ILE A 372 6.44 -7.31 -23.07
CA ILE A 372 6.20 -6.26 -24.07
C ILE A 372 4.83 -5.62 -23.80
N GLY A 373 4.83 -4.30 -23.64
CA GLY A 373 3.67 -3.50 -23.26
C GLY A 373 3.40 -2.31 -24.20
N ASN A 374 2.25 -1.69 -24.02
CA ASN A 374 1.89 -0.45 -24.72
C ASN A 374 2.47 0.77 -23.98
N HIS A 375 3.03 1.72 -24.74
CA HIS A 375 3.40 3.04 -24.23
C HIS A 375 2.47 4.13 -24.79
N GLY A 376 1.16 4.02 -24.49
CA GLY A 376 0.18 5.01 -24.93
C GLY A 376 -0.30 4.85 -26.37
N GLY A 377 -0.49 5.99 -27.02
CA GLY A 377 -1.06 6.08 -28.37
C GLY A 377 -0.01 6.05 -29.47
N TRP A 378 -0.48 5.86 -30.70
CA TRP A 378 0.32 5.72 -31.93
C TRP A 378 1.33 6.84 -32.17
N ILE A 379 1.11 8.06 -31.66
CA ILE A 379 2.03 9.19 -31.77
C ILE A 379 2.33 9.71 -30.36
N HIS A 380 3.56 9.51 -29.87
CA HIS A 380 3.91 9.61 -28.45
C HIS A 380 3.55 10.96 -27.79
N ASN A 381 4.22 12.05 -28.18
CA ASN A 381 4.03 13.37 -27.59
C ASN A 381 2.70 13.98 -28.01
N TYR A 382 2.21 13.68 -29.23
CA TYR A 382 0.89 14.13 -29.67
C TYR A 382 -0.21 13.57 -28.77
N PHE A 383 -0.18 12.26 -28.48
CA PHE A 383 -1.12 11.65 -27.54
C PHE A 383 -0.94 12.24 -26.14
N GLY A 384 0.28 12.19 -25.60
CA GLY A 384 0.57 12.62 -24.23
C GLY A 384 0.18 14.08 -23.95
N ASN A 385 0.32 14.98 -24.92
CA ASN A 385 0.04 16.41 -24.73
C ASN A 385 -1.41 16.81 -25.03
N ASN A 386 -2.18 16.01 -25.78
CA ASN A 386 -3.49 16.43 -26.29
C ASN A 386 -4.65 15.53 -25.85
N ALA A 387 -4.42 14.29 -25.43
CA ALA A 387 -5.48 13.45 -24.89
C ALA A 387 -6.04 14.06 -23.60
N SER A 388 -7.37 14.09 -23.47
CA SER A 388 -8.08 14.66 -22.33
C SER A 388 -9.35 13.88 -22.04
N ASP A 389 -10.01 14.13 -20.91
CA ASP A 389 -11.23 13.41 -20.52
C ASP A 389 -12.39 13.57 -21.54
N ASP A 390 -12.37 14.62 -22.36
CA ASP A 390 -13.48 15.02 -23.24
C ASP A 390 -13.30 14.65 -24.72
N ASN A 391 -12.16 14.04 -25.10
CA ASN A 391 -11.83 13.79 -26.52
C ASN A 391 -11.53 12.32 -26.84
N ALA A 392 -12.19 11.40 -26.14
CA ALA A 392 -12.03 9.96 -26.33
C ALA A 392 -12.20 9.53 -27.80
N ASP A 393 -13.20 10.04 -28.51
CA ASP A 393 -13.48 9.68 -29.91
C ASP A 393 -12.30 10.00 -30.85
N ASP A 394 -11.54 11.07 -30.55
CA ASP A 394 -10.40 11.51 -31.36
C ASP A 394 -9.11 10.74 -31.01
N PHE A 395 -8.93 10.37 -29.73
CA PHE A 395 -7.66 9.83 -29.22
C PHE A 395 -7.66 8.31 -28.98
N MET A 396 -8.81 7.67 -28.79
CA MET A 396 -8.90 6.21 -28.65
C MET A 396 -8.34 5.45 -29.88
N PRO A 397 -8.55 5.90 -31.14
CA PRO A 397 -7.94 5.25 -32.29
C PRO A 397 -6.41 5.18 -32.26
N PHE A 398 -5.75 6.14 -31.58
CA PHE A 398 -4.30 6.09 -31.40
C PHE A 398 -3.89 4.96 -30.46
N LEU A 399 -4.67 4.67 -29.41
CA LEU A 399 -4.40 3.50 -28.55
C LEU A 399 -4.60 2.20 -29.32
N ASP A 400 -5.67 2.11 -30.11
CA ASP A 400 -5.99 0.90 -30.89
C ASP A 400 -4.90 0.59 -31.93
N LEU A 401 -4.42 1.61 -32.65
CA LEU A 401 -3.32 1.47 -33.61
C LEU A 401 -2.03 1.02 -32.94
N ASN A 402 -1.67 1.63 -31.81
CA ASN A 402 -0.49 1.23 -31.05
C ASN A 402 -0.60 -0.22 -30.59
N ASN A 403 -1.72 -0.56 -29.95
CA ASN A 403 -1.98 -1.90 -29.45
C ASN A 403 -1.95 -2.95 -30.56
N ALA A 404 -2.48 -2.65 -31.74
CA ALA A 404 -2.46 -3.57 -32.88
C ALA A 404 -1.02 -3.87 -33.34
N SER A 405 -0.18 -2.85 -33.49
CA SER A 405 1.21 -3.04 -33.94
C SER A 405 2.07 -3.71 -32.87
N VAL A 406 1.95 -3.31 -31.60
CA VAL A 406 2.65 -3.97 -30.50
C VAL A 406 2.19 -5.43 -30.35
N THR A 407 0.89 -5.72 -30.48
CA THR A 407 0.37 -7.11 -30.49
C THR A 407 1.02 -7.93 -31.61
N LYS A 408 1.12 -7.37 -32.82
CA LYS A 408 1.72 -8.05 -33.97
C LYS A 408 3.20 -8.35 -33.73
N ALA A 409 3.96 -7.40 -33.15
CA ALA A 409 5.35 -7.62 -32.77
C ALA A 409 5.48 -8.65 -31.62
N ASN A 410 4.49 -8.72 -30.74
CA ASN A 410 4.38 -9.63 -29.60
C ASN A 410 3.77 -11.00 -29.95
N HIS A 411 4.12 -11.56 -31.11
CA HIS A 411 3.63 -12.87 -31.60
C HIS A 411 2.10 -13.01 -31.65
N GLY A 412 1.38 -11.89 -31.79
CA GLY A 412 -0.09 -11.87 -31.78
C GLY A 412 -0.71 -11.92 -30.38
N LEU A 413 0.09 -11.89 -29.31
CA LEU A 413 -0.39 -11.83 -27.93
C LEU A 413 -0.72 -10.39 -27.53
N GLN A 414 -1.91 -10.18 -26.97
CA GLN A 414 -2.32 -8.89 -26.46
C GLN A 414 -1.38 -8.43 -25.33
N PRO A 415 -0.83 -7.20 -25.41
CA PRO A 415 -0.06 -6.60 -24.34
C PRO A 415 -0.88 -6.51 -23.04
N LYS A 416 -0.27 -6.92 -21.92
CA LYS A 416 -0.89 -6.90 -20.58
C LYS A 416 -0.45 -5.73 -19.72
N GLU A 417 0.52 -4.96 -20.22
CA GLU A 417 1.16 -3.86 -19.51
C GLU A 417 0.99 -2.56 -20.28
N TYR A 418 0.83 -1.46 -19.56
CA TYR A 418 0.62 -0.13 -20.13
C TYR A 418 1.42 0.94 -19.39
N SER A 419 1.82 1.97 -20.11
CA SER A 419 2.32 3.22 -19.55
C SER A 419 1.89 4.39 -20.42
N ALA A 420 1.54 5.51 -19.81
CA ALA A 420 1.07 6.68 -20.53
C ALA A 420 2.24 7.62 -20.88
N PRO A 421 2.35 8.07 -22.14
CA PRO A 421 3.22 9.17 -22.55
C PRO A 421 2.99 10.40 -21.68
N ASN A 422 4.08 11.01 -21.22
CA ASN A 422 4.07 12.20 -20.34
C ASN A 422 3.28 12.00 -19.03
N GLY A 423 2.97 10.76 -18.65
CA GLY A 423 2.12 10.43 -17.49
C GLY A 423 0.64 10.81 -17.65
N ASN A 424 0.20 11.24 -18.84
CA ASN A 424 -1.17 11.70 -19.07
C ASN A 424 -2.13 10.53 -19.31
N THR A 425 -2.98 10.23 -18.33
CA THR A 425 -3.96 9.13 -18.41
C THR A 425 -5.38 9.65 -18.21
N PRO A 426 -6.08 10.06 -19.29
CA PRO A 426 -7.51 10.39 -19.21
C PRO A 426 -8.35 9.26 -18.65
N LEU A 427 -9.51 9.59 -18.07
CA LEU A 427 -10.38 8.64 -17.38
C LEU A 427 -10.83 7.47 -18.28
N TRP A 428 -11.11 7.74 -19.55
CA TRP A 428 -11.53 6.72 -20.52
C TRP A 428 -10.40 5.74 -20.88
N THR A 429 -9.12 6.11 -20.70
CA THR A 429 -7.98 5.20 -20.91
C THR A 429 -8.00 4.04 -19.93
N TYR A 430 -8.48 4.25 -18.69
CA TYR A 430 -8.65 3.15 -17.73
C TYR A 430 -9.71 2.14 -18.16
N ASP A 431 -10.79 2.61 -18.78
CA ASP A 431 -11.84 1.74 -19.31
C ASP A 431 -11.34 0.99 -20.56
N TRP A 432 -10.62 1.67 -21.46
CA TRP A 432 -9.94 1.03 -22.59
C TRP A 432 -8.97 -0.07 -22.13
N MET A 433 -8.17 0.19 -21.10
CA MET A 433 -7.25 -0.81 -20.53
C MET A 433 -7.98 -2.05 -20.02
N ALA A 434 -9.11 -1.87 -19.33
CA ALA A 434 -9.92 -2.99 -18.83
C ALA A 434 -10.52 -3.82 -19.99
N GLU A 435 -11.01 -3.17 -21.03
CA GLU A 435 -11.57 -3.82 -22.22
C GLU A 435 -10.53 -4.63 -23.01
N HIS A 436 -9.27 -4.19 -22.99
CA HIS A 436 -8.15 -4.83 -23.70
C HIS A 436 -7.36 -5.82 -22.83
N GLY A 437 -7.81 -6.07 -21.60
CA GLY A 437 -7.17 -7.04 -20.70
C GLY A 437 -5.81 -6.60 -20.16
N VAL A 438 -5.55 -5.28 -20.10
CA VAL A 438 -4.37 -4.73 -19.43
C VAL A 438 -4.48 -4.98 -17.93
N GLN A 439 -3.50 -5.70 -17.38
CA GLN A 439 -3.49 -6.13 -15.98
C GLN A 439 -2.62 -5.23 -15.10
N SER A 440 -1.72 -4.47 -15.69
CA SER A 440 -0.79 -3.60 -14.97
C SER A 440 -0.51 -2.31 -15.73
N PHE A 441 -0.34 -1.21 -15.01
CA PHE A 441 0.02 0.06 -15.63
C PHE A 441 0.93 0.92 -14.75
N TYR A 442 1.83 1.65 -15.38
CA TYR A 442 2.69 2.64 -14.73
C TYR A 442 1.89 3.88 -14.35
N THR A 443 2.20 4.50 -13.22
CA THR A 443 1.55 5.76 -12.83
C THR A 443 2.45 6.69 -12.03
N VAL A 444 2.20 8.01 -12.20
CA VAL A 444 2.77 9.09 -11.38
C VAL A 444 1.95 9.35 -10.11
N ALA A 445 0.77 8.72 -9.99
CA ALA A 445 0.00 8.68 -8.75
C ALA A 445 0.69 7.81 -7.68
N ASN A 446 0.35 8.02 -6.41
CA ASN A 446 0.75 7.17 -5.28
C ASN A 446 2.27 7.03 -5.15
N VAL A 447 3.01 8.09 -5.50
CA VAL A 447 4.48 8.12 -5.61
C VAL A 447 5.18 7.37 -4.46
N GLY A 448 6.04 6.43 -4.84
CA GLY A 448 6.87 5.62 -3.94
C GLY A 448 6.17 4.42 -3.28
N MET A 449 4.89 4.20 -3.56
CA MET A 449 4.16 3.03 -3.06
C MET A 449 4.56 1.73 -3.79
N PRO A 450 4.33 0.55 -3.15
CA PRO A 450 4.26 -0.72 -3.89
C PRO A 450 3.08 -0.71 -4.88
N PRO A 451 2.96 -1.72 -5.76
CA PRO A 451 1.79 -1.87 -6.60
C PRO A 451 0.50 -1.84 -5.78
N THR A 452 -0.50 -1.12 -6.27
CA THR A 452 -1.73 -0.80 -5.52
C THR A 452 -2.93 -0.66 -6.46
N ARG A 453 -4.14 -0.73 -5.93
CA ARG A 453 -5.37 -0.36 -6.64
C ARG A 453 -5.52 1.16 -6.64
N LEU A 454 -5.58 1.74 -7.83
CA LEU A 454 -5.73 3.18 -7.98
C LEU A 454 -7.16 3.62 -7.63
N TRP A 455 -7.26 4.68 -6.82
CA TRP A 455 -8.50 5.37 -6.50
C TRP A 455 -8.46 6.80 -7.08
N LEU A 456 -9.53 7.17 -7.77
CA LEU A 456 -9.76 8.50 -8.34
C LEU A 456 -11.04 9.06 -7.70
N GLY A 457 -10.86 9.80 -6.61
CA GLY A 457 -11.97 10.15 -5.72
C GLY A 457 -12.59 8.88 -5.12
N THR A 458 -13.88 8.65 -5.39
CA THR A 458 -14.60 7.46 -4.93
C THR A 458 -14.62 6.32 -5.95
N ARG A 459 -14.02 6.49 -7.13
CA ARG A 459 -13.92 5.45 -8.17
C ARG A 459 -12.63 4.67 -7.97
N GLN A 460 -12.74 3.36 -7.80
CA GLN A 460 -11.58 2.47 -7.91
C GLN A 460 -11.40 2.06 -9.36
N VAL A 461 -10.18 2.15 -9.87
CA VAL A 461 -9.80 1.53 -11.15
C VAL A 461 -9.83 0.02 -10.98
N GLN A 462 -10.73 -0.63 -11.71
CA GLN A 462 -10.98 -2.06 -11.61
C GLN A 462 -9.95 -2.86 -12.42
N GLN A 463 -9.81 -4.15 -12.09
CA GLN A 463 -9.06 -5.18 -12.82
C GLN A 463 -7.52 -5.01 -12.83
N SER A 464 -6.99 -3.82 -13.11
CA SER A 464 -5.55 -3.59 -13.23
C SER A 464 -4.87 -3.17 -11.92
N TRP A 465 -3.57 -3.42 -11.83
CA TRP A 465 -2.70 -2.94 -10.76
C TRP A 465 -1.92 -1.72 -11.23
N ALA A 466 -1.95 -0.65 -10.44
CA ALA A 466 -1.12 0.51 -10.66
C ALA A 466 0.27 0.25 -10.10
N PHE A 467 1.32 0.67 -10.82
CA PHE A 467 2.71 0.60 -10.41
C PHE A 467 3.25 2.02 -10.27
N PRO A 468 3.23 2.57 -9.04
CA PRO A 468 3.69 3.93 -8.78
C PRO A 468 5.18 4.11 -9.01
N VAL A 469 5.51 5.27 -9.54
CA VAL A 469 6.89 5.71 -9.76
C VAL A 469 7.64 5.93 -8.45
N LEU A 470 8.94 5.59 -8.42
CA LEU A 470 9.89 6.02 -7.39
C LEU A 470 10.53 7.36 -7.78
N THR A 471 10.74 8.24 -6.80
CA THR A 471 11.32 9.55 -7.04
C THR A 471 12.45 9.88 -6.06
N TYR A 472 13.34 10.76 -6.51
CA TYR A 472 14.31 11.51 -5.75
C TYR A 472 13.94 13.00 -5.81
N GLY A 473 13.01 13.41 -4.95
CA GLY A 473 12.33 14.69 -5.08
C GLY A 473 11.61 14.80 -6.43
N GLN A 474 11.95 15.82 -7.21
CA GLN A 474 11.34 16.10 -8.51
C GLN A 474 11.83 15.20 -9.67
N VAL A 475 12.73 14.25 -9.43
CA VAL A 475 13.32 13.40 -10.47
C VAL A 475 12.92 11.95 -10.25
N ALA A 476 12.61 11.24 -11.31
CA ALA A 476 12.16 9.85 -11.25
C ALA A 476 12.93 8.90 -12.19
N SER A 477 13.57 9.43 -13.22
CA SER A 477 14.37 8.68 -14.19
C SER A 477 15.76 9.30 -14.41
N ALA A 478 16.64 8.54 -15.06
CA ALA A 478 17.97 9.01 -15.44
C ALA A 478 17.93 10.19 -16.43
N GLU A 479 16.95 10.21 -17.33
CA GLU A 479 16.76 11.31 -18.28
C GLU A 479 16.43 12.62 -17.56
N GLU A 480 15.49 12.58 -16.61
CA GLU A 480 15.17 13.74 -15.79
C GLU A 480 16.36 14.17 -14.93
N ALA A 481 17.14 13.23 -14.40
CA ALA A 481 18.38 13.53 -13.69
C ALA A 481 19.36 14.32 -14.58
N SER A 482 19.47 13.94 -15.87
CA SER A 482 20.25 14.65 -16.88
C SER A 482 19.74 16.07 -17.10
N PHE A 483 18.44 16.25 -17.31
CA PHE A 483 17.81 17.57 -17.49
C PHE A 483 18.03 18.49 -16.28
N GLN A 484 17.96 17.93 -15.07
CA GLN A 484 18.20 18.66 -13.83
C GLN A 484 19.68 18.72 -13.43
N LYS A 485 20.59 18.17 -14.25
CA LYS A 485 22.04 18.15 -14.04
C LYS A 485 22.44 17.56 -12.69
N ILE A 486 21.73 16.52 -12.25
CA ILE A 486 22.08 15.79 -11.02
C ILE A 486 23.36 15.00 -11.29
N PRO A 487 24.41 15.13 -10.46
CA PRO A 487 25.64 14.35 -10.65
C PRO A 487 25.36 12.85 -10.72
N VAL A 488 25.98 12.13 -11.66
CA VAL A 488 25.82 10.67 -11.82
C VAL A 488 26.05 9.90 -10.51
N ALA A 489 27.04 10.33 -9.71
CA ALA A 489 27.32 9.72 -8.41
C ALA A 489 26.19 9.93 -7.38
N GLU A 490 25.54 11.10 -7.39
CA GLU A 490 24.41 11.40 -6.50
C GLU A 490 23.18 10.59 -6.87
N PHE A 491 22.84 10.55 -8.17
CA PHE A 491 21.74 9.73 -8.68
C PHE A 491 21.99 8.23 -8.42
N GLY A 492 23.22 7.76 -8.69
CA GLY A 492 23.62 6.39 -8.39
C GLY A 492 23.51 6.05 -6.90
N GLN A 493 23.88 6.96 -6.00
CA GLN A 493 23.72 6.75 -4.56
C GLN A 493 22.25 6.56 -4.18
N TRP A 494 21.33 7.37 -4.73
CA TRP A 494 19.90 7.17 -4.51
C TRP A 494 19.41 5.81 -5.01
N LEU A 495 19.81 5.39 -6.22
CA LEU A 495 19.46 4.06 -6.74
C LEU A 495 19.95 2.93 -5.82
N GLN A 496 21.15 3.05 -5.24
CA GLN A 496 21.66 2.07 -4.26
C GLN A 496 20.82 2.06 -2.97
N GLN A 497 20.37 3.22 -2.50
CA GLN A 497 19.45 3.29 -1.36
C GLN A 497 18.12 2.59 -1.66
N VAL A 498 17.61 2.75 -2.89
CA VAL A 498 16.40 2.04 -3.35
C VAL A 498 16.63 0.53 -3.36
N ALA A 499 17.75 0.03 -3.87
CA ALA A 499 18.06 -1.41 -3.86
C ALA A 499 18.06 -1.97 -2.43
N GLY A 500 18.75 -1.29 -1.50
CA GLY A 500 18.76 -1.67 -0.08
C GLY A 500 17.37 -1.63 0.55
N PHE A 501 16.56 -0.62 0.22
CA PHE A 501 15.18 -0.51 0.70
C PHE A 501 14.32 -1.70 0.23
N ILE A 502 14.42 -2.10 -1.04
CA ILE A 502 13.70 -3.26 -1.60
C ILE A 502 14.07 -4.54 -0.84
N GLU A 503 15.37 -4.78 -0.63
CA GLU A 503 15.89 -5.95 0.11
C GLU A 503 15.38 -5.99 1.56
N HIS A 504 15.52 -4.88 2.29
CA HIS A 504 15.16 -4.80 3.70
C HIS A 504 13.66 -4.87 3.95
N THR A 505 12.86 -4.20 3.12
CA THR A 505 11.41 -4.10 3.31
C THR A 505 10.62 -5.23 2.64
N ARG A 506 11.27 -6.08 1.82
CA ARG A 506 10.62 -7.16 1.06
C ARG A 506 9.49 -6.63 0.19
N SER A 507 9.64 -5.42 -0.34
CA SER A 507 8.61 -4.76 -1.12
C SER A 507 8.88 -4.88 -2.61
N ILE A 508 7.81 -4.86 -3.40
CA ILE A 508 7.89 -4.66 -4.84
C ILE A 508 7.98 -3.15 -5.09
N ARG A 509 8.92 -2.72 -5.93
CA ARG A 509 9.09 -1.32 -6.33
C ARG A 509 9.38 -1.21 -7.82
N LEU A 510 8.78 -0.19 -8.45
CA LEU A 510 9.04 0.14 -9.85
C LEU A 510 10.05 1.27 -9.94
N SER A 511 11.08 1.04 -10.74
CA SER A 511 11.98 2.08 -11.26
C SER A 511 11.82 2.09 -12.79
N TYR A 512 11.76 3.28 -13.38
CA TYR A 512 11.60 3.42 -14.82
C TYR A 512 12.70 4.24 -15.47
N PHE A 513 12.97 3.96 -16.74
CA PHE A 513 13.98 4.65 -17.52
C PHE A 513 13.55 4.77 -18.99
N HIS A 514 13.88 5.90 -19.61
CA HIS A 514 14.02 6.00 -21.06
C HIS A 514 15.41 5.50 -21.46
N PRO A 515 15.55 4.69 -22.54
CA PRO A 515 16.83 4.15 -22.97
C PRO A 515 17.94 5.21 -23.13
N ILE A 516 17.60 6.35 -23.71
CA ILE A 516 18.54 7.47 -23.91
C ILE A 516 19.14 7.97 -22.59
N GLY A 517 18.28 8.29 -21.61
CA GLY A 517 18.74 8.76 -20.30
C GLY A 517 19.50 7.70 -19.52
N ALA A 518 19.10 6.42 -19.65
CA ALA A 518 19.82 5.32 -19.02
C ALA A 518 21.25 5.16 -19.57
N VAL A 519 21.45 5.35 -20.87
CA VAL A 519 22.78 5.34 -21.50
C VAL A 519 23.61 6.53 -21.00
N GLU A 520 23.04 7.73 -20.90
CA GLU A 520 23.73 8.90 -20.34
C GLU A 520 24.21 8.68 -18.89
N TYR A 521 23.45 7.91 -18.11
CA TYR A 521 23.77 7.55 -16.72
C TYR A 521 24.20 6.09 -16.55
N LEU A 522 24.73 5.47 -17.61
CA LEU A 522 24.96 4.02 -17.67
C LEU A 522 25.74 3.46 -16.46
N PRO A 523 26.82 4.10 -15.95
CA PRO A 523 27.52 3.59 -14.78
C PRO A 523 26.63 3.48 -13.53
N ALA A 524 25.72 4.43 -13.31
CA ALA A 524 24.82 4.43 -12.18
C ALA A 524 23.69 3.40 -12.34
N VAL A 525 23.08 3.34 -13.53
CA VAL A 525 22.00 2.39 -13.85
C VAL A 525 22.53 0.95 -13.79
N LYS A 526 23.69 0.67 -14.40
CA LYS A 526 24.28 -0.66 -14.37
C LYS A 526 24.63 -1.10 -12.94
N ALA A 527 25.26 -0.24 -12.15
CA ALA A 527 25.60 -0.56 -10.77
C ALA A 527 24.35 -0.84 -9.90
N TYR A 528 23.23 -0.19 -10.18
CA TYR A 528 21.96 -0.46 -9.51
C TYR A 528 21.43 -1.86 -9.84
N ILE A 529 21.39 -2.21 -11.13
CA ILE A 529 20.93 -3.52 -11.60
C ILE A 529 21.85 -4.63 -11.08
N ASP A 530 23.18 -4.44 -11.15
CA ASP A 530 24.17 -5.38 -10.61
C ASP A 530 23.97 -5.62 -9.10
N SER A 531 23.64 -4.57 -8.32
CA SER A 531 23.35 -4.71 -6.89
C SER A 531 22.11 -5.56 -6.63
N VAL A 532 21.05 -5.37 -7.42
CA VAL A 532 19.82 -6.17 -7.31
C VAL A 532 20.05 -7.60 -7.75
N GLN A 533 20.86 -7.83 -8.79
CA GLN A 533 21.30 -9.17 -9.20
C GLN A 533 22.08 -9.85 -8.08
N ALA A 534 23.04 -9.17 -7.46
CA ALA A 534 23.80 -9.74 -6.33
C ALA A 534 22.88 -10.09 -5.14
N CYS A 535 21.79 -9.33 -4.91
CA CYS A 535 20.76 -9.67 -3.95
C CYS A 535 19.92 -10.89 -4.37
N ALA A 536 19.62 -11.01 -5.66
CA ALA A 536 18.91 -12.16 -6.23
C ALA A 536 19.73 -13.45 -6.15
N ASP A 537 21.05 -13.39 -6.38
CA ASP A 537 21.96 -14.53 -6.21
C ASP A 537 21.97 -15.05 -4.77
N ARG A 538 21.76 -14.15 -3.79
CA ARG A 538 21.57 -14.49 -2.36
C ARG A 538 20.15 -14.94 -2.02
N LYS A 539 19.23 -14.98 -2.99
CA LYS A 539 17.79 -15.29 -2.83
C LYS A 539 17.08 -14.36 -1.86
N GLN A 540 17.47 -13.08 -1.86
CA GLN A 540 16.91 -12.04 -1.00
C GLN A 540 16.11 -10.99 -1.77
N CYS A 541 16.36 -10.90 -3.08
CA CYS A 541 15.61 -10.08 -4.03
C CYS A 541 15.28 -10.90 -5.28
N GLN A 542 14.51 -10.32 -6.19
CA GLN A 542 14.31 -10.81 -7.54
C GLN A 542 14.01 -9.64 -8.50
N PHE A 543 14.16 -9.90 -9.79
CA PHE A 543 13.53 -9.10 -10.84
C PHE A 543 12.17 -9.73 -11.16
N ILE A 544 11.19 -8.89 -11.44
CA ILE A 544 9.85 -9.33 -11.82
C ILE A 544 9.26 -8.30 -12.79
N SER A 545 8.57 -8.75 -13.84
CA SER A 545 7.84 -7.81 -14.70
C SER A 545 6.59 -7.26 -14.00
N MET A 546 6.02 -6.18 -14.54
CA MET A 546 4.76 -5.63 -14.05
C MET A 546 3.62 -6.66 -14.12
N GLY A 547 3.55 -7.42 -15.21
CA GLY A 547 2.57 -8.47 -15.46
C GLY A 547 2.70 -9.63 -14.49
N GLU A 548 3.92 -10.13 -14.25
CA GLU A 548 4.18 -11.21 -13.29
C GLU A 548 3.82 -10.78 -11.85
N ALA A 549 4.16 -9.55 -11.47
CA ALA A 549 3.79 -8.98 -10.18
C ALA A 549 2.27 -8.83 -10.06
N ALA A 550 1.59 -8.34 -11.10
CA ALA A 550 0.13 -8.21 -11.13
C ALA A 550 -0.58 -9.56 -11.05
N ASP A 551 -0.08 -10.59 -11.73
CA ASP A 551 -0.59 -11.96 -11.66
C ASP A 551 -0.43 -12.54 -10.26
N PHE A 552 0.74 -12.36 -9.63
CA PHE A 552 0.96 -12.76 -8.24
C PHE A 552 0.01 -12.05 -7.29
N LEU A 553 -0.11 -10.72 -7.38
CA LEU A 553 -0.95 -9.92 -6.48
C LEU A 553 -2.44 -10.24 -6.64
N SER A 554 -2.89 -10.50 -7.88
CA SER A 554 -4.26 -10.91 -8.18
C SER A 554 -4.58 -12.29 -7.60
N ARG A 555 -3.63 -13.23 -7.66
CA ARG A 555 -3.75 -14.55 -7.02
C ARG A 555 -3.72 -14.42 -5.49
N ARG A 556 -2.80 -13.63 -4.95
CA ARG A 556 -2.71 -13.34 -3.51
C ARG A 556 -4.02 -12.77 -2.94
N ASN A 557 -4.71 -11.90 -3.69
CA ASN A 557 -5.99 -11.34 -3.25
C ASN A 557 -7.12 -12.37 -3.11
N GLN A 558 -6.96 -13.58 -3.66
CA GLN A 558 -7.93 -14.67 -3.51
C GLN A 558 -7.67 -15.53 -2.26
N VAL A 559 -6.54 -15.32 -1.55
CA VAL A 559 -6.21 -16.06 -0.33
C VAL A 559 -7.21 -15.70 0.77
N GLN A 560 -7.92 -16.70 1.27
CA GLN A 560 -8.77 -16.59 2.45
C GLN A 560 -7.98 -17.07 3.65
N TRP A 561 -7.90 -16.28 4.72
CA TRP A 561 -7.20 -16.71 5.92
C TRP A 561 -7.77 -16.08 7.19
N SER A 562 -7.49 -16.72 8.32
CA SER A 562 -8.01 -16.34 9.63
C SER A 562 -7.08 -16.79 10.74
N ILE A 563 -7.27 -16.25 11.95
CA ILE A 563 -6.57 -16.67 13.15
C ILE A 563 -7.62 -16.99 14.22
N ALA A 564 -7.46 -18.11 14.92
CA ALA A 564 -8.27 -18.49 16.06
C ALA A 564 -7.41 -18.83 17.27
N ALA A 565 -7.91 -18.59 18.48
CA ALA A 565 -7.24 -19.05 19.70
C ALA A 565 -7.43 -20.56 19.89
N GLU A 566 -6.37 -21.27 20.26
CA GLU A 566 -6.38 -22.71 20.56
C GLU A 566 -5.50 -22.99 21.79
N GLY A 567 -6.10 -22.98 22.99
CA GLY A 567 -5.35 -23.14 24.24
C GLY A 567 -4.36 -21.99 24.44
N ASP A 568 -3.07 -22.29 24.62
CA ASP A 568 -1.98 -21.31 24.71
C ASP A 568 -1.45 -20.86 23.33
N ASN A 569 -1.92 -21.48 22.25
CA ASN A 569 -1.52 -21.19 20.89
C ASN A 569 -2.58 -20.36 20.16
N ASP A 570 -2.17 -19.76 19.05
CA ASP A 570 -3.06 -19.28 18.00
C ASP A 570 -2.88 -20.17 16.77
N LEU A 571 -3.97 -20.46 16.08
CA LEU A 571 -4.01 -21.22 14.84
C LEU A 571 -4.28 -20.27 13.68
N LEU A 572 -3.33 -20.13 12.76
CA LEU A 572 -3.55 -19.46 11.48
C LEU A 572 -3.94 -20.52 10.46
N SER A 573 -5.08 -20.31 9.78
CA SER A 573 -5.55 -21.17 8.69
C SER A 573 -5.70 -20.33 7.43
N ALA A 574 -5.15 -20.79 6.32
CA ALA A 574 -5.24 -20.14 5.01
C ALA A 574 -5.64 -21.15 3.93
N SER A 575 -6.39 -20.68 2.94
CA SER A 575 -6.76 -21.44 1.76
C SER A 575 -6.77 -20.58 0.50
N HIS A 576 -6.63 -21.22 -0.65
CA HIS A 576 -6.70 -20.58 -1.96
C HIS A 576 -7.35 -21.52 -2.98
N PRO A 577 -8.19 -21.02 -3.92
CA PRO A 577 -8.91 -21.87 -4.88
C PRO A 577 -8.02 -22.75 -5.78
N GLN A 578 -6.81 -22.29 -6.10
CA GLN A 578 -5.87 -22.98 -7.00
C GLN A 578 -4.57 -23.44 -6.31
N SER A 579 -3.73 -22.50 -5.84
CA SER A 579 -2.52 -22.82 -5.06
C SER A 579 -2.04 -21.63 -4.22
N LEU A 580 -1.49 -21.92 -3.04
CA LEU A 580 -0.77 -21.02 -2.14
C LEU A 580 0.73 -20.93 -2.45
N ALA A 581 1.23 -21.55 -3.51
CA ALA A 581 2.66 -21.48 -3.88
C ALA A 581 3.16 -20.03 -3.95
N ALA A 582 4.36 -19.81 -3.41
CA ALA A 582 5.03 -18.51 -3.28
C ALA A 582 4.31 -17.49 -2.36
N MET A 583 3.24 -17.87 -1.66
CA MET A 583 2.67 -17.04 -0.60
C MET A 583 3.55 -17.09 0.64
N ALA A 584 3.71 -15.96 1.30
CA ALA A 584 4.53 -15.87 2.51
C ALA A 584 3.85 -15.07 3.62
N TRP A 585 4.03 -15.52 4.86
CA TRP A 585 3.58 -14.81 6.05
C TRP A 585 4.77 -14.38 6.90
N THR A 586 4.66 -13.19 7.50
CA THR A 586 5.48 -12.83 8.67
C THR A 586 4.65 -12.99 9.93
N VAL A 587 5.24 -13.60 10.96
CA VAL A 587 4.63 -13.78 12.28
C VAL A 587 5.55 -13.13 13.33
N PRO A 588 5.08 -12.15 14.10
CA PRO A 588 5.96 -11.34 14.96
C PRO A 588 6.49 -12.15 16.15
N LYS A 589 7.81 -12.11 16.37
CA LYS A 589 8.46 -12.79 17.50
C LYS A 589 8.14 -12.16 18.86
N THR A 590 7.75 -10.89 18.85
CA THR A 590 7.29 -10.17 20.05
C THR A 590 6.03 -10.78 20.65
N LYS A 591 5.17 -11.39 19.82
CA LYS A 591 3.94 -12.06 20.25
C LYS A 591 4.07 -13.58 20.29
N TYR A 592 4.83 -14.16 19.35
CA TYR A 592 4.89 -15.61 19.17
C TYR A 592 6.31 -16.17 19.36
N ALA A 593 6.45 -17.07 20.33
CA ALA A 593 7.71 -17.71 20.69
C ALA A 593 8.12 -18.84 19.73
N ALA A 594 7.19 -19.38 18.95
CA ALA A 594 7.46 -20.40 17.93
C ALA A 594 6.31 -20.48 16.91
N VAL A 595 6.63 -20.92 15.69
CA VAL A 595 5.66 -21.24 14.64
C VAL A 595 5.95 -22.63 14.10
N ARG A 596 4.90 -23.46 13.94
CA ARG A 596 4.99 -24.82 13.40
C ARG A 596 3.93 -25.03 12.32
N VAL A 597 4.32 -25.68 11.23
CA VAL A 597 3.37 -26.10 10.19
C VAL A 597 2.59 -27.30 10.71
N ARG A 598 1.27 -27.15 10.83
CA ARG A 598 0.34 -28.21 11.24
C ARG A 598 -0.22 -28.96 10.03
N ALA A 599 -0.49 -28.25 8.94
CA ALA A 599 -0.93 -28.79 7.65
C ALA A 599 -0.44 -27.90 6.50
N GLY A 600 -0.30 -28.49 5.30
CA GLY A 600 0.28 -27.83 4.13
C GLY A 600 1.81 -28.00 4.04
N GLN A 601 2.41 -27.46 2.98
CA GLN A 601 3.86 -27.52 2.76
C GLN A 601 4.46 -26.11 2.83
N ALA A 602 5.16 -25.81 3.91
CA ALA A 602 5.80 -24.52 4.10
C ALA A 602 7.13 -24.62 4.85
N GLN A 603 8.05 -23.72 4.52
CA GLN A 603 9.29 -23.52 5.26
C GLN A 603 9.09 -22.42 6.30
N VAL A 604 9.50 -22.66 7.54
CA VAL A 604 9.54 -21.64 8.60
C VAL A 604 11.00 -21.25 8.83
N GLN A 605 11.30 -19.97 8.65
CA GLN A 605 12.62 -19.38 8.91
C GLN A 605 12.51 -18.31 9.99
N ALA A 606 13.42 -18.34 10.96
CA ALA A 606 13.56 -17.26 11.92
C ALA A 606 14.33 -16.08 11.31
N THR A 607 13.81 -14.87 11.45
CA THR A 607 14.52 -13.60 11.19
C THR A 607 14.75 -12.87 12.52
N ASP A 608 15.33 -11.67 12.53
CA ASP A 608 15.58 -10.94 13.77
C ASP A 608 14.29 -10.59 14.52
N SER A 609 13.26 -10.13 13.80
CA SER A 609 12.00 -9.63 14.37
C SER A 609 10.78 -10.53 14.16
N ALA A 610 10.87 -11.54 13.29
CA ALA A 610 9.71 -12.35 12.90
C ALA A 610 10.07 -13.83 12.59
N TRP A 611 9.04 -14.64 12.43
CA TRP A 611 9.09 -15.91 11.73
C TRP A 611 8.56 -15.67 10.32
N LEU A 612 9.38 -15.97 9.31
CA LEU A 612 9.01 -15.93 7.91
C LEU A 612 8.58 -17.33 7.47
N VAL A 613 7.33 -17.47 7.06
CA VAL A 613 6.73 -18.72 6.59
C VAL A 613 6.54 -18.63 5.09
N ARG A 614 7.18 -19.49 4.31
CA ARG A 614 7.06 -19.53 2.85
C ARG A 614 6.36 -20.81 2.42
N VAL A 615 5.24 -20.69 1.72
CA VAL A 615 4.49 -21.85 1.23
C VAL A 615 5.11 -22.34 -0.07
N GLN A 616 5.42 -23.63 -0.10
CA GLN A 616 6.05 -24.28 -1.25
C GLN A 616 4.99 -24.67 -2.29
N ASP A 617 3.90 -25.31 -1.85
CA ASP A 617 2.78 -25.70 -2.69
C ASP A 617 1.53 -26.04 -1.84
N GLY A 618 0.41 -26.32 -2.50
CA GLY A 618 -0.84 -26.77 -1.91
C GLY A 618 -1.92 -25.68 -1.87
N GLN A 619 -3.16 -26.08 -1.61
CA GLN A 619 -4.31 -25.16 -1.53
C GLN A 619 -4.63 -24.71 -0.10
N GLU A 620 -4.05 -25.36 0.90
CA GLU A 620 -4.33 -25.12 2.31
C GLU A 620 -3.04 -25.04 3.12
N LEU A 621 -3.04 -24.17 4.13
CA LEU A 621 -1.96 -24.01 5.10
C LEU A 621 -2.58 -23.87 6.49
N SER A 622 -2.01 -24.57 7.47
CA SER A 622 -2.32 -24.36 8.88
C SER A 622 -1.05 -24.22 9.70
N LEU A 623 -0.96 -23.15 10.49
CA LEU A 623 0.18 -22.82 11.34
C LEU A 623 -0.25 -22.78 12.80
N GLU A 624 0.41 -23.55 13.64
CA GLU A 624 0.36 -23.41 15.09
C GLU A 624 1.38 -22.35 15.52
N MET A 625 0.91 -21.29 16.18
CA MET A 625 1.72 -20.17 16.65
C MET A 625 1.66 -20.11 18.18
N ARG A 626 2.76 -20.42 18.85
CA ARG A 626 2.81 -20.45 20.31
C ARG A 626 3.05 -19.05 20.86
N ARG A 627 2.13 -18.55 21.70
CA ARG A 627 2.25 -17.22 22.30
C ARG A 627 3.44 -17.13 23.27
N GLN A 628 4.01 -15.94 23.40
CA GLN A 628 4.94 -15.62 24.50
C GLN A 628 4.20 -15.77 25.85
N LYS A 629 4.92 -16.19 26.89
CA LYS A 629 4.36 -16.36 28.23
C LYS A 629 4.35 -15.06 29.02
#